data_AF-A0A9D5NKA5-F1
#
_entry.id   AF-A0A9D5NKA5-F1
#
_cell.length_a   1.000
_cell.length_b   1.000
_cell.length_c   1.000
_cell.angle_alpha   90.00
_cell.angle_beta   90.00
_cell.angle_gamma   90.00
#
_symmetry.space_group_name_H-M   'P 1'
#
loop_
_entity.id
_entity.type
_entity.pdbx_description
1 polymer ?
#
loop_
_entity_poly.entity_id
_entity_poly.type
_entity_poly.pdbx_seq_one_letter_code
_entity_poly.pdbx_strand_id
1 'polypeptide(L)'
;MQYSEEFKQKVLLAVGDSKEMKKLLDEGKEIVGRILEDARLVGVSAKEIVSACESMNLQGVYQKAKKQLAIEELYEEWKNKKCYKQDNPGIHR
;
A
#
# COMPACT_ATOMS: atom_id res chain seq x y z
N MET A 1 -9.26 3.11 -13.57
CA MET A 1 -8.05 3.95 -13.39
C MET A 1 -6.88 3.13 -13.87
N GLN A 2 -6.03 3.58 -14.80
CA GLN A 2 -4.95 2.69 -15.25
C GLN A 2 -3.74 2.86 -14.32
N TYR A 3 -3.34 1.77 -13.64
CA TYR A 3 -2.14 1.75 -12.81
C TYR A 3 -0.90 1.54 -13.70
N SER A 4 0.22 2.18 -13.34
CA SER A 4 1.51 1.92 -13.99
C SER A 4 2.02 0.53 -13.61
N GLU A 5 2.76 -0.13 -14.50
CA GLU A 5 3.36 -1.44 -14.21
C GLU A 5 4.26 -1.40 -12.97
N GLU A 6 4.97 -0.30 -12.76
CA GLU A 6 5.76 -0.07 -11.55
C GLU A 6 4.88 -0.11 -10.28
N PHE A 7 3.73 0.57 -10.28
CA PHE A 7 2.81 0.56 -9.15
C PHE A 7 2.26 -0.85 -8.91
N LYS A 8 1.87 -1.56 -9.98
CA LYS A 8 1.36 -2.93 -9.87
C LYS A 8 2.39 -3.86 -9.23
N GLN A 9 3.64 -3.80 -9.67
CA GLN A 9 4.72 -4.62 -9.11
C GLN A 9 4.95 -4.32 -7.63
N LYS A 10 4.99 -3.04 -7.24
CA LYS A 10 5.15 -2.65 -5.83
C LYS A 10 3.99 -3.13 -4.96
N VAL A 11 2.74 -3.02 -5.42
CA VAL A 11 1.56 -3.55 -4.70
C VAL A 11 1.64 -5.06 -4.52
N LEU A 12 2.03 -5.82 -5.55
CA LEU A 12 2.16 -7.27 -5.45
C LEU A 12 3.26 -7.69 -4.46
N LEU A 13 4.38 -6.96 -4.42
CA LEU A 13 5.45 -7.20 -3.45
C LEU A 13 5.01 -6.87 -2.01
N ALA A 14 4.24 -5.81 -1.83
CA ALA A 14 3.83 -5.31 -0.52
C ALA A 14 2.63 -6.07 0.06
N VAL A 15 1.63 -6.39 -0.74
CA VAL A 15 0.35 -6.96 -0.25
C VAL A 15 0.26 -8.47 -0.52
N GLY A 16 1.00 -8.95 -1.52
CA GLY A 16 1.07 -10.37 -1.89
C GLY A 16 0.74 -10.61 -3.35
N ASP A 17 1.45 -11.56 -3.95
CA ASP A 17 1.23 -11.98 -5.33
C ASP A 17 0.11 -13.02 -5.41
N SER A 18 -1.13 -12.54 -5.53
CA SER A 18 -2.29 -13.39 -5.81
C SER A 18 -2.88 -13.08 -7.19
N LYS A 19 -3.46 -14.10 -7.84
CA LYS A 19 -4.17 -13.93 -9.13
C LYS A 19 -5.29 -12.90 -9.02
N GLU A 20 -5.95 -12.84 -7.87
CA GLU A 20 -7.01 -11.88 -7.59
C GLU A 20 -6.47 -10.45 -7.53
N MET A 21 -5.37 -10.21 -6.80
CA MET A 21 -4.74 -8.90 -6.73
C MET A 21 -4.24 -8.42 -8.10
N LYS A 22 -3.61 -9.31 -8.88
CA LYS A 22 -3.20 -9.02 -10.27
C LYS A 22 -4.38 -8.56 -11.12
N LYS A 23 -5.50 -9.29 -11.06
CA LYS A 23 -6.72 -8.93 -11.78
C LYS A 23 -7.27 -7.55 -11.37
N LEU A 24 -7.33 -7.26 -10.07
CA LEU A 24 -7.80 -5.96 -9.56
C LEU A 24 -6.92 -4.79 -10.03
N LEU A 25 -5.60 -5.01 -10.09
CA LEU A 25 -4.62 -4.06 -10.59
C LEU A 25 -4.72 -3.87 -12.11
N ASP A 26 -4.89 -4.94 -12.87
CA ASP A 26 -5.03 -4.87 -14.33
C ASP A 26 -6.34 -4.19 -14.75
N GLU A 27 -7.43 -4.47 -14.03
CA GLU A 27 -8.73 -3.83 -14.23
C GLU A 27 -8.80 -2.41 -13.65
N GLY A 28 -7.77 -1.97 -12.92
CA GLY A 28 -7.70 -0.60 -12.42
C GLY A 28 -8.76 -0.26 -11.37
N LYS A 29 -9.11 -1.25 -10.53
CA LYS A 29 -10.20 -1.18 -9.54
C LYS A 29 -9.81 -0.34 -8.35
N GLU A 30 -10.75 0.51 -7.91
CA GLU A 30 -10.53 1.37 -6.74
C GLU A 30 -10.38 0.60 -5.43
N ILE A 31 -10.89 -0.64 -5.36
CA ILE A 31 -10.76 -1.49 -4.18
C ILE A 31 -9.30 -1.76 -3.78
N VAL A 32 -8.36 -1.64 -4.72
CA VAL A 32 -6.92 -1.69 -4.42
C VAL A 32 -6.53 -0.64 -3.37
N GLY A 33 -7.12 0.56 -3.42
CA GLY A 33 -6.87 1.59 -2.41
C GLY A 33 -7.37 1.25 -1.02
N ARG A 34 -8.55 0.60 -0.93
CA ARG A 34 -9.08 0.11 0.35
C ARG A 34 -8.19 -0.97 0.94
N ILE A 35 -7.71 -1.89 0.10
CA ILE A 35 -6.79 -2.94 0.55
C ILE A 35 -5.47 -2.34 1.07
N LEU A 36 -4.95 -1.31 0.40
CA LEU A 36 -3.75 -0.59 0.86
C LEU A 36 -4.01 0.16 2.19
N GLU A 37 -5.17 0.78 2.33
CA GLU A 37 -5.60 1.45 3.56
C GLU A 37 -5.72 0.47 4.74
N ASP A 38 -6.41 -0.65 4.54
CA ASP A 38 -6.57 -1.70 5.54
C ASP A 38 -5.20 -2.28 5.94
N ALA A 39 -4.35 -2.57 4.95
CA ALA A 39 -3.01 -3.10 5.20
C ALA A 39 -2.13 -2.10 5.96
N ARG A 40 -2.30 -0.79 5.73
CA ARG A 40 -1.60 0.27 6.49
C ARG A 40 -2.01 0.28 7.97
N LEU A 41 -3.19 -0.18 8.33
CA LEU A 41 -3.61 -0.20 9.74
C LEU A 41 -2.98 -1.38 10.52
N VAL A 42 -2.37 -2.35 9.83
CA VAL A 42 -1.77 -3.55 10.44
C VAL A 42 -0.24 -3.41 10.57
N GLY A 43 0.18 -2.36 11.28
CA GLY A 43 1.59 -2.03 11.50
C GLY A 43 2.30 -2.89 12.56
N VAL A 44 3.51 -2.45 12.92
CA VAL A 44 4.26 -2.99 14.07
C VAL A 44 3.73 -2.33 15.35
N SER A 45 3.28 -3.11 16.31
CA SER A 45 2.87 -2.62 17.63
C SER A 45 4.04 -2.48 18.60
N ALA A 46 3.90 -1.63 19.62
CA ALA A 46 4.89 -1.51 20.71
C ALA A 46 5.16 -2.86 21.39
N LYS A 47 4.14 -3.71 21.54
CA LYS A 47 4.27 -5.06 22.09
C LYS A 47 5.17 -5.96 21.22
N GLU A 48 5.04 -5.87 19.90
CA GLU A 48 5.91 -6.62 18.98
C GLU A 48 7.35 -6.13 19.02
N ILE A 49 7.57 -4.82 19.19
CA ILE A 49 8.91 -4.25 19.36
C ILE A 49 9.56 -4.79 20.63
N VAL A 50 8.86 -4.72 21.76
CA VAL A 50 9.37 -5.24 23.05
C VAL A 50 9.67 -6.73 22.95
N SER A 51 8.75 -7.52 22.39
CA SER A 51 8.96 -8.96 22.20
C SER A 51 10.15 -9.27 21.30
N ALA A 52 10.40 -8.47 20.25
CA ALA A 52 11.56 -8.63 19.39
C ALA A 52 12.89 -8.27 20.07
N CYS A 53 12.89 -7.26 20.95
CA CYS A 53 14.05 -6.94 21.78
C CYS A 53 14.37 -8.08 22.74
N GLU A 54 13.35 -8.65 23.39
CA GLU A 54 13.50 -9.76 24.34
C GLU A 54 13.95 -11.06 23.66
N SER A 55 13.46 -11.33 22.45
CA SER A 55 13.78 -12.53 21.68
C SER A 55 15.02 -12.39 20.78
N MET A 56 15.72 -11.25 20.82
CA MET A 56 16.83 -10.91 19.90
C MET A 56 16.45 -11.02 18.40
N ASN A 57 15.17 -10.84 18.06
CA ASN A 57 14.65 -10.90 16.69
C ASN A 57 14.31 -9.51 16.13
N LEU A 58 15.24 -8.57 16.29
CA LEU A 58 15.09 -7.20 15.76
C LEU A 58 14.94 -7.17 14.24
N GLN A 59 15.57 -8.13 13.54
CA GLN A 59 15.49 -8.23 12.08
C GLN A 59 14.06 -8.51 11.60
N GLY A 60 13.31 -9.38 12.28
CA GLY A 60 11.92 -9.69 11.91
C GLY A 60 11.01 -8.47 12.03
N VAL A 61 11.12 -7.72 13.13
CA VAL A 61 10.36 -6.48 13.33
C VAL A 61 10.79 -5.39 12.35
N TYR A 62 12.09 -5.27 12.06
CA TYR A 62 12.58 -4.33 11.06
C TYR A 62 12.00 -4.60 9.67
N GLN A 63 11.95 -5.86 9.22
CA GLN A 63 11.34 -6.21 7.93
C GLN A 63 9.85 -5.90 7.90
N LYS A 64 9.13 -6.16 9.01
CA LYS A 64 7.70 -5.81 9.13
C LYS A 64 7.49 -4.29 9.05
N ALA A 65 8.32 -3.50 9.74
CA ALA A 65 8.28 -2.04 9.68
C ALA A 65 8.60 -1.52 8.26
N LYS A 66 9.58 -2.10 7.58
CA LYS A 66 9.93 -1.72 6.21
C LYS A 66 8.79 -2.00 5.23
N LYS A 67 8.11 -3.14 5.38
CA LYS A 67 6.93 -3.49 4.59
C LYS A 67 5.80 -2.48 4.83
N GLN A 68 5.59 -2.08 6.07
CA GLN A 68 4.57 -1.10 6.45
C GLN A 68 4.80 0.27 5.79
N LEU A 69 6.05 0.76 5.78
CA LEU A 69 6.39 2.02 5.10
C LEU A 69 6.11 1.95 3.60
N ALA A 70 6.45 0.83 2.95
CA ALA A 70 6.18 0.65 1.52
C ALA A 70 4.67 0.66 1.20
N ILE A 71 3.82 0.11 2.08
CA ILE A 71 2.36 0.14 1.93
C ILE A 71 1.83 1.58 2.07
N GLU A 72 2.36 2.35 3.01
CA GLU A 72 1.99 3.75 3.22
C GLU A 72 2.34 4.62 2.00
N GLU A 73 3.54 4.45 1.43
CA GLU A 73 3.94 5.12 0.18
C GLU A 73 2.99 4.78 -0.97
N LEU A 74 2.61 3.51 -1.12
CA LEU A 74 1.69 3.07 -2.17
C LEU A 74 0.27 3.62 -1.99
N TYR A 75 -0.20 3.70 -0.75
CA TYR A 75 -1.49 4.31 -0.46
C TYR A 75 -1.50 5.80 -0.81
N GLU A 76 -0.46 6.55 -0.43
CA GLU A 76 -0.37 7.97 -0.79
C GLU A 76 -0.22 8.16 -2.32
N GLU A 77 0.53 7.30 -3.02
CA GLU A 77 0.59 7.32 -4.49
C GLU A 77 -0.81 7.09 -5.12
N TRP A 78 -1.54 6.10 -4.61
CA TRP A 78 -2.90 5.80 -5.06
C TRP A 78 -3.86 6.98 -4.79
N LYS A 79 -3.81 7.55 -3.59
CA LYS A 79 -4.65 8.66 -3.13
C LYS A 79 -4.38 9.92 -3.95
N ASN A 80 -3.11 10.26 -4.20
CA ASN A 80 -2.75 11.40 -5.03
C ASN A 80 -3.28 11.25 -6.46
N LYS A 81 -3.13 10.07 -7.07
CA LYS A 81 -3.72 9.80 -8.40
C LYS A 81 -5.25 9.83 -8.43
N LYS A 82 -5.92 9.60 -7.29
CA LYS A 82 -7.37 9.80 -7.10
C LYS A 82 -7.72 11.29 -7.01
N CYS A 83 -6.96 12.08 -6.26
CA CYS A 83 -7.14 13.53 -6.13
C CYS A 83 -6.94 14.28 -7.46
N TYR A 84 -5.98 13.85 -8.31
CA TYR A 84 -5.79 14.40 -9.67
C TYR A 84 -7.02 14.25 -10.59
N LYS A 85 -8.02 13.43 -10.23
CA LYS A 85 -9.28 13.32 -10.98
C LYS A 85 -10.40 14.24 -10.49
N GLN A 86 -10.25 14.88 -9.32
CA GLN A 86 -11.23 15.84 -8.82
C GLN A 86 -10.93 17.29 -9.26
N ASP A 87 -9.68 17.62 -9.59
CA ASP A 87 -9.28 18.97 -10.01
C ASP A 87 -9.38 19.24 -11.52
N ASN A 88 -10.45 18.76 -12.17
CA ASN A 88 -10.87 19.39 -13.41
C ASN A 88 -12.37 19.19 -13.70
N PRO A 89 -13.18 20.22 -13.39
CA PRO A 89 -14.17 20.70 -14.33
C PRO A 89 -13.79 22.13 -14.71
N GLY A 90 -13.10 22.27 -15.84
CA GLY A 90 -13.35 23.36 -16.77
C GLY A 90 -13.07 24.78 -16.28
N ILE A 91 -12.06 25.37 -16.90
CA ILE A 91 -12.22 26.70 -17.51
C ILE A 91 -13.64 26.81 -18.09
N HIS A 92 -14.52 27.59 -17.48
CA HIS A 92 -15.68 28.34 -18.01
C HIS A 92 -16.30 29.01 -16.78
N ARG A 93 -16.20 30.32 -16.55
CA ARG A 93 -16.56 31.43 -17.43
C ARG A 93 -15.97 32.73 -16.88
#